data_AF-A0A8T5XT37-F1
#
_entry.id   AF-A0A8T5XT37-F1
#
_cell.length_a   1.000
_cell.length_b   1.000
_cell.length_c   1.000
_cell.angle_alpha   90.00
_cell.angle_beta   90.00
_cell.angle_gamma   90.00
#
_symmetry.space_group_name_H-M   'P 1'
#
loop_
_entity.id
_entity.type
_entity.pdbx_description
1 polymer ?
#
loop_
_entity_poly.entity_id
_entity_poly.type
_entity_poly.pdbx_seq_one_letter_code
_entity_poly.pdbx_strand_id
1 'polypeptide(L)' 'LFGSAANGTLREDSDVDIAFLSSKNIEDYDIFMLGQELAEKLERDVDLIDLKKAYTVFKT' A
#
# COMPACT_ATOMS: atom_id res chain seq x y z
N LEU A 1 -0.32 -8.54 4.65
CA LEU A 1 0.19 -8.75 3.28
C LEU A 1 -0.97 -9.28 2.47
N PHE A 2 -1.39 -8.55 1.44
CA PHE A 2 -2.39 -8.98 0.46
C PHE A 2 -1.73 -8.88 -0.94
N GLY A 3 -2.31 -9.50 -1.96
CA GLY A 3 -1.74 -9.46 -3.31
C GLY A 3 -0.65 -10.50 -3.59
N SER A 4 0.04 -10.35 -4.72
CA SER A 4 1.08 -11.29 -5.23
C SER A 4 2.19 -11.56 -4.20
N ALA A 5 2.48 -10.58 -3.35
CA ALA A 5 3.40 -10.68 -2.22
C ALA A 5 2.97 -11.69 -1.15
N ALA A 6 1.66 -11.86 -0.94
CA ALA A 6 1.11 -12.85 -0.01
C ALA A 6 1.12 -14.29 -0.57
N ASN A 7 1.17 -14.44 -1.90
CA ASN A 7 1.12 -15.73 -2.59
C ASN A 7 2.50 -16.32 -2.92
N GLY A 8 3.60 -15.69 -2.50
CA GLY A 8 4.96 -16.19 -2.78
C GLY A 8 5.37 -16.10 -4.26
N THR A 9 4.58 -15.41 -5.08
CA THR A 9 4.86 -15.09 -6.49
C THR A 9 5.41 -13.67 -6.63
N LEU A 10 6.23 -13.23 -5.68
CA LEU A 10 7.04 -12.02 -5.83
C LEU A 10 8.04 -12.31 -6.95
N ARG A 11 7.73 -11.86 -8.17
CA ARG A 11 8.74 -11.77 -9.22
C ARG A 11 9.60 -10.54 -8.91
N GLU A 12 10.84 -10.53 -9.39
CA GLU A 12 11.76 -9.39 -9.18
C GLU A 12 11.23 -8.08 -9.79
N ASP A 13 10.27 -8.17 -10.71
CA ASP A 13 9.58 -7.06 -11.39
C ASP A 13 8.20 -6.73 -10.81
N SER A 14 7.79 -7.36 -9.70
CA SER A 14 6.46 -7.13 -9.11
C SER A 14 6.46 -5.97 -8.13
N ASP A 15 5.48 -5.09 -8.29
CA ASP A 15 5.12 -4.05 -7.35
C ASP A 15 4.79 -4.64 -5.97
N VAL A 16 5.06 -3.87 -4.92
CA VAL A 16 4.84 -4.25 -3.53
C VAL A 16 3.54 -3.60 -3.02
N ASP A 17 2.50 -4.42 -2.88
CA ASP A 17 1.22 -3.99 -2.31
C ASP A 17 1.29 -3.96 -0.77
N ILE A 18 1.17 -2.78 -0.17
CA ILE A 18 1.17 -2.58 1.29
C ILE A 18 -0.16 -1.96 1.71
N ALA A 19 -0.98 -2.76 2.39
CA ALA A 19 -2.18 -2.28 3.04
C ALA A 19 -1.92 -2.06 4.54
N PHE A 20 -2.25 -0.89 5.06
CA PHE A 20 -2.09 -0.55 6.48
C PHE A 20 -3.41 -0.07 7.09
N LEU A 21 -3.53 -0.21 8.41
CA LEU A 21 -4.67 0.28 9.17
C LEU A 21 -4.16 1.20 10.28
N SER A 22 -4.50 2.48 10.20
CA SER A 22 -4.15 3.48 11.20
C SER A 22 -5.37 3.92 12.01
N SER A 23 -5.17 4.18 13.31
CA SER A 23 -6.18 4.85 14.13
C SER A 23 -6.32 6.33 13.77
N LYS A 24 -5.25 6.94 13.23
CA LYS A 24 -5.23 8.33 12.78
C LYS A 24 -5.83 8.43 11.38
N ASN A 25 -6.50 9.54 11.10
CA ASN A 25 -6.81 9.90 9.73
C ASN A 25 -5.54 10.52 9.13
N ILE A 26 -5.04 9.88 8.07
CA ILE A 26 -3.90 10.35 7.29
C ILE A 26 -4.48 10.86 5.97
N GLU A 27 -4.03 12.01 5.49
CA GLU A 27 -4.49 12.55 4.21
C GLU A 27 -3.95 11.71 3.04
N ASP A 28 -4.69 11.66 1.93
CA ASP A 28 -4.28 10.84 0.77
C ASP A 28 -2.92 11.27 0.20
N TYR A 29 -2.63 12.57 0.28
CA TYR A 29 -1.33 13.10 -0.12
C TYR A 29 -0.19 12.55 0.74
N ASP A 30 -0.36 12.49 2.06
CA ASP A 30 0.68 11.96 2.96
C ASP A 30 0.88 10.46 2.76
N ILE A 31 -0.20 9.72 2.47
CA ILE A 31 -0.15 8.29 2.12
C ILE A 31 0.65 8.11 0.83
N PHE A 32 0.37 8.92 -0.19
CA PHE A 32 1.11 8.88 -1.45
C PHE A 32 2.60 9.16 -1.24
N MET A 33 2.95 10.23 -0.51
CA MET A 33 4.35 10.57 -0.23
C MET A 33 5.07 9.47 0.55
N LEU A 34 4.41 8.86 1.54
CA LEU A 34 4.97 7.74 2.28
C LEU A 34 5.17 6.49 1.40
N GLY A 35 4.24 6.23 0.47
CA GLY A 35 4.39 5.17 -0.53
C GLY A 35 5.61 5.37 -1.42
N GLN A 36 5.85 6.60 -1.89
CA GLN A 36 7.05 6.94 -2.67
C GLN A 36 8.34 6.77 -1.86
N GLU A 37 8.37 7.21 -0.59
CA GLU A 37 9.54 7.00 0.28
C GLU A 37 9.84 5.51 0.50
N LEU A 38 8.80 4.69 0.64
CA LEU A 38 8.95 3.24 0.73
C LEU A 38 9.46 2.65 -0.58
N ALA A 39 8.98 3.14 -1.73
CA ALA A 39 9.43 2.68 -3.03
C ALA A 39 10.92 2.97 -3.27
N GLU A 40 11.37 4.19 -2.93
CA GLU A 40 12.78 4.57 -3.00
C GLU A 40 13.66 3.69 -2.11
N LYS A 41 13.21 3.38 -0.89
CA LYS A 41 13.95 2.55 0.06
C LYS A 41 14.02 1.07 -0.33
N LEU A 42 13.00 0.59 -1.03
CA LEU A 42 12.90 -0.81 -1.47
C LEU A 42 13.47 -1.01 -2.88
N GLU A 43 13.84 0.07 -3.58
CA GLU A 43 14.23 0.09 -4.99
C GLU A 43 13.19 -0.64 -5.87
N ARG A 44 11.91 -0.52 -5.50
CA ARG A 44 10.76 -1.22 -6.10
C ARG A 44 9.51 -0.37 -5.98
N ASP A 45 8.60 -0.47 -6.94
CA ASP A 45 7.33 0.23 -6.87
C ASP A 45 6.50 -0.28 -5.68
N VAL A 46 5.88 0.65 -4.95
CA VAL A 46 5.07 0.38 -3.76
C VAL A 46 3.70 1.02 -3.92
N ASP A 47 2.64 0.20 -3.82
CA ASP A 47 1.27 0.69 -3.68
C ASP A 47 0.87 0.68 -2.20
N LEU A 48 0.65 1.86 -1.62
CA LEU A 48 0.35 2.03 -0.20
C LEU A 48 -1.14 2.39 -0.01
N ILE A 49 -1.89 1.49 0.63
CA ILE A 49 -3.34 1.59 0.76
C ILE A 49 -3.73 1.72 2.24
N ASP A 50 -4.48 2.78 2.59
CA ASP A 50 -5.16 2.88 3.88
C ASP A 50 -6.47 2.08 3.86
N LEU A 51 -6.48 0.97 4.60
CA LEU A 51 -7.64 0.09 4.70
C LEU A 51 -8.86 0.82 5.26
N LYS A 52 -8.68 1.79 6.17
CA LYS A 52 -9.78 2.56 6.76
C LYS A 52 -10.57 3.32 5.69
N LYS A 53 -9.88 3.81 4.67
CA LYS A 53 -10.48 4.51 3.50
C LYS A 53 -10.99 3.54 2.45
N ALA A 54 -10.33 2.39 2.25
CA ALA A 54 -10.83 1.35 1.36
C ALA A 54 -12.23 0.86 1.81
N TYR A 55 -12.47 0.70 3.12
CA TYR A 55 -13.78 0.32 3.66
C TYR A 55 -14.91 1.32 3.34
N THR A 56 -14.61 2.61 3.18
CA THR A 56 -15.63 3.60 2.81
C THR A 56 -16.07 3.52 1.35
N VAL A 57 -15.26 2.94 0.47
CA VAL A 57 -15.59 2.76 -0.96
C VAL A 57 -16.41 1.48 -1.20
N PHE A 58 -16.26 0.45 -0.36
CA PHE A 58 -16.97 -0.83 -0.51
C PHE A 58 -18.31 -0.93 0.25
N LYS A 59 -18.74 0.12 0.96
CA LYS A 59 -20.10 0.19 1.51
C LYS A 59 -21.03 0.86 0.50
N THR A 60 -21.66 0.05 -0.35
CA THR A 60 -22.86 0.42 -1.12
C THR A 60 -23.98 -0.56 -0.80
#